data_AF-A0A7S1DB41-F1
#
_entry.id   AF-A0A7S1DB41-F1
#
_cell.length_a   1.000
_cell.length_b   1.000
_cell.length_c   1.000
_cell.angle_alpha   90.00
_cell.angle_beta   90.00
_cell.angle_gamma   90.00
#
_symmetry.space_group_name_H-M   'P 1'
#
loop_
_entity.id
_entity.type
_entity.pdbx_description
1 polymer ?
#
loop_
_entity_poly.entity_id
_entity_poly.type
_entity_poly.pdbx_seq_one_letter_code
_entity_poly.pdbx_strand_id
1 'polypeptide(L)'
;RIFLSDATRLGMSMKPAANPMMDSGKALARSGEFLIDLTNELDIYGGDLANAGASMRNAGDHIAQAAASCRFKTGIELVCDELRESACCLDDASNKLKRVAQQALADEDTELARVAEKMAPSMKECSNYLEAAGAGIMRREPITEVGENLFRSGEKMEEISVELRGVAPQLKASMNSGQRMAFAAERMREAGSSLTGLKKKKSSNGTSWLKGI
;
A
#
# COMPACT_ATOMS: atom_id res chain seq x y z
N ARG A 1 23.54 -20.03 34.80
CA ARG A 1 22.93 -18.85 34.15
C ARG A 1 23.12 -19.01 32.65
N ILE A 2 22.06 -19.35 31.92
CA ILE A 2 22.13 -19.53 30.45
C ILE A 2 22.20 -18.13 29.84
N PHE A 3 23.30 -17.83 29.14
CA PHE A 3 23.44 -16.64 28.32
C PHE A 3 22.53 -16.81 27.08
N LEU A 4 21.35 -16.23 27.13
CA LEU A 4 20.58 -15.92 25.92
C LEU A 4 21.38 -14.87 25.15
N SER A 5 21.78 -15.18 23.92
CA SER A 5 22.44 -14.25 23.02
C SER A 5 21.67 -12.93 22.93
N ASP A 6 22.37 -11.81 22.91
CA ASP A 6 21.80 -10.46 22.87
C ASP A 6 20.79 -10.19 21.74
N ALA A 7 20.71 -11.06 20.72
CA ALA A 7 19.64 -11.07 19.72
C ALA A 7 18.22 -11.21 20.32
N THR A 8 18.07 -11.72 21.55
CA THR A 8 16.78 -11.84 22.24
C THR A 8 16.45 -10.60 23.11
N ARG A 9 17.39 -9.66 23.31
CA ARG A 9 17.21 -8.51 24.23
C ARG A 9 17.03 -7.15 23.56
N LEU A 10 17.35 -7.01 22.28
CA LEU A 10 16.99 -5.84 21.45
C LEU A 10 15.86 -6.23 20.51
N GLY A 11 14.63 -6.20 21.03
CA GLY A 11 13.45 -6.72 20.35
C GLY A 11 13.01 -5.93 19.12
N MET A 12 13.61 -6.22 17.95
CA MET A 12 13.01 -5.94 16.65
C MET A 12 11.80 -6.86 16.44
N SER A 13 10.68 -6.51 17.08
CA SER A 13 9.42 -7.21 16.89
C SER A 13 8.55 -6.37 15.98
N MET A 14 8.36 -6.82 14.74
CA MET A 14 7.35 -6.26 13.81
C MET A 14 5.90 -6.59 14.24
N LYS A 15 5.73 -7.39 15.29
CA LYS A 15 4.43 -7.86 15.78
C LYS A 15 3.40 -6.74 16.03
N PRO A 16 3.74 -5.55 16.56
CA PRO A 16 2.79 -4.46 16.73
C PRO A 16 2.20 -3.95 15.42
N ALA A 17 2.96 -3.98 14.33
CA ALA A 17 2.52 -3.55 13.00
C ALA A 17 1.68 -4.62 12.27
N ALA A 18 1.71 -5.88 12.73
CA ALA A 18 1.28 -6.99 11.92
C ALA A 18 -0.22 -6.97 11.57
N ASN A 19 -1.11 -6.67 12.54
CA ASN A 19 -2.54 -6.53 12.23
C ASN A 19 -2.85 -5.34 11.31
N PRO A 20 -2.38 -4.11 11.61
CA PRO A 20 -2.62 -2.98 10.71
C PRO A 20 -2.00 -3.19 9.32
N MET A 21 -0.82 -3.80 9.18
CA MET A 21 -0.27 -4.14 7.86
C MET A 21 -1.15 -5.15 7.11
N MET A 22 -1.68 -6.17 7.80
CA MET A 22 -2.61 -7.15 7.19
C MET A 22 -3.87 -6.48 6.64
N ASP A 23 -4.47 -5.58 7.43
CA ASP A 23 -5.65 -4.83 7.00
C ASP A 23 -5.34 -3.88 5.84
N SER A 24 -4.16 -3.27 5.86
CA SER A 24 -3.67 -2.43 4.78
C SER A 24 -3.50 -3.21 3.48
N GLY A 25 -2.77 -4.32 3.51
CA GLY A 25 -2.51 -5.16 2.34
C GLY A 25 -3.81 -5.65 1.69
N LYS A 26 -4.74 -6.18 2.47
CA LYS A 26 -6.06 -6.61 1.96
C LYS A 26 -6.87 -5.49 1.33
N ALA A 27 -6.80 -4.28 1.91
CA ALA A 27 -7.53 -3.14 1.39
C ALA A 27 -6.88 -2.57 0.12
N LEU A 28 -5.56 -2.55 0.04
CA LEU A 28 -4.82 -2.23 -1.19
C LEU A 28 -5.16 -3.24 -2.29
N ALA A 29 -5.19 -4.54 -1.94
CA ALA A 29 -5.55 -5.58 -2.88
C ALA A 29 -6.94 -5.33 -3.48
N ARG A 30 -7.91 -5.03 -2.62
CA ARG A 30 -9.27 -4.72 -3.03
C ARG A 30 -9.41 -3.40 -3.81
N SER A 31 -8.56 -2.41 -3.53
CA SER A 31 -8.50 -1.18 -4.34
C SER A 31 -8.05 -1.48 -5.76
N GLY A 32 -7.02 -2.32 -5.93
CA GLY A 32 -6.57 -2.79 -7.24
C GLY A 32 -7.67 -3.53 -8.01
N GLU A 33 -8.42 -4.42 -7.34
CA GLU A 33 -9.57 -5.11 -7.94
C GLU A 33 -10.64 -4.14 -8.43
N PHE A 34 -11.02 -3.14 -7.63
CA PHE A 34 -11.98 -2.13 -8.08
C PHE A 34 -11.47 -1.26 -9.23
N LEU A 35 -10.15 -1.03 -9.32
CA LEU A 35 -9.57 -0.33 -10.47
C LEU A 35 -9.65 -1.20 -11.74
N ILE A 36 -9.45 -2.51 -11.62
CA ILE A 36 -9.67 -3.45 -12.73
C ILE A 36 -11.15 -3.45 -13.14
N ASP A 37 -12.08 -3.56 -12.18
CA ASP A 37 -13.52 -3.52 -12.46
C ASP A 37 -13.92 -2.22 -13.16
N LEU A 38 -13.34 -1.09 -12.75
CA LEU A 38 -13.55 0.20 -13.39
C LEU A 38 -13.17 0.18 -14.87
N THR A 39 -12.09 -0.49 -15.25
CA THR A 39 -11.71 -0.60 -16.68
C THR A 39 -12.70 -1.40 -17.51
N ASN A 40 -13.45 -2.33 -16.90
CA ASN A 40 -14.57 -3.01 -17.57
C ASN A 40 -15.75 -2.05 -17.76
N GLU A 41 -16.08 -1.23 -16.76
CA GLU A 41 -17.17 -0.25 -16.84
C GLU A 41 -16.88 0.86 -17.87
N LEU A 42 -15.61 1.19 -18.08
CA LEU A 42 -15.14 2.18 -19.05
C LEU A 42 -14.87 1.60 -20.45
N ASP A 43 -15.05 0.29 -20.65
CA ASP A 43 -14.75 -0.42 -21.91
C ASP A 43 -13.30 -0.23 -22.41
N ILE A 44 -12.35 -0.14 -21.47
CA ILE A 44 -10.90 -0.01 -21.72
C ILE A 44 -10.10 -1.16 -21.10
N TYR A 45 -10.75 -2.31 -20.92
CA TYR A 45 -10.15 -3.48 -20.29
C TYR A 45 -8.92 -3.99 -21.04
N GLY A 46 -7.95 -4.53 -20.29
CA GLY A 46 -6.71 -5.07 -20.84
C GLY A 46 -5.62 -4.03 -21.14
N GLY A 47 -5.94 -2.73 -21.01
CA GLY A 47 -4.97 -1.64 -21.12
C GLY A 47 -4.05 -1.48 -19.90
N ASP A 48 -3.13 -0.51 -19.97
CA ASP A 48 -2.16 -0.27 -18.90
C ASP A 48 -2.81 0.10 -17.55
N LEU A 49 -4.02 0.67 -17.56
CA LEU A 49 -4.75 1.00 -16.33
C LEU A 49 -5.22 -0.27 -15.57
N ALA A 50 -5.76 -1.26 -16.29
CA ALA A 50 -6.14 -2.54 -15.71
C ALA A 50 -4.91 -3.26 -15.16
N ASN A 51 -3.80 -3.21 -15.90
CA ASN A 51 -2.52 -3.79 -15.49
C ASN A 51 -1.93 -3.07 -14.26
N ALA A 52 -2.13 -1.76 -14.11
CA ALA A 52 -1.76 -1.02 -12.90
C ALA A 52 -2.60 -1.50 -11.70
N GLY A 53 -3.91 -1.68 -11.88
CA GLY A 53 -4.79 -2.28 -10.87
C GLY A 53 -4.35 -3.70 -10.46
N ALA A 54 -3.94 -4.54 -11.41
CA ALA A 54 -3.41 -5.87 -11.11
C ALA A 54 -2.10 -5.82 -10.31
N SER A 55 -1.22 -4.88 -10.64
CA SER A 55 0.04 -4.66 -9.92
C SER A 55 -0.23 -4.18 -8.48
N MET A 56 -1.19 -3.27 -8.29
CA MET A 56 -1.66 -2.86 -6.96
C MET A 56 -2.26 -4.02 -6.18
N ARG A 57 -3.01 -4.90 -6.84
CA ARG A 57 -3.59 -6.09 -6.20
C ARG A 57 -2.50 -6.99 -5.61
N ASN A 58 -1.53 -7.34 -6.44
CA ASN A 58 -0.41 -8.19 -6.06
C ASN A 58 0.42 -7.56 -4.93
N ALA A 59 0.68 -6.24 -4.99
CA ALA A 59 1.33 -5.53 -3.90
C ALA A 59 0.58 -5.68 -2.57
N GLY A 60 -0.75 -5.54 -2.59
CA GLY A 60 -1.59 -5.77 -1.42
C GLY A 60 -1.48 -7.18 -0.83
N ASP A 61 -1.45 -8.20 -1.68
CA ASP A 61 -1.29 -9.59 -1.27
C ASP A 61 0.08 -9.83 -0.60
N HIS A 62 1.16 -9.29 -1.19
CA HIS A 62 2.51 -9.34 -0.61
C HIS A 62 2.59 -8.64 0.76
N ILE A 63 2.00 -7.45 0.91
CA ILE A 63 1.92 -6.77 2.21
C ILE A 63 1.18 -7.61 3.25
N ALA A 64 0.06 -8.25 2.85
CA ALA A 64 -0.70 -9.13 3.73
C ALA A 64 0.12 -10.38 4.13
N GLN A 65 0.94 -10.91 3.22
CA GLN A 65 1.84 -12.04 3.49
C GLN A 65 2.99 -11.65 4.44
N ALA A 66 3.61 -10.48 4.23
CA ALA A 66 4.58 -9.90 5.16
C ALA A 66 3.99 -9.78 6.57
N ALA A 67 2.76 -9.27 6.64
CA ALA A 67 2.01 -9.08 7.88
C ALA A 67 1.69 -10.42 8.58
N ALA A 68 1.29 -11.45 7.84
CA ALA A 68 1.10 -12.79 8.39
C ALA A 68 2.41 -13.29 9.02
N SER A 69 3.53 -13.08 8.33
CA SER A 69 4.84 -13.52 8.80
C SER A 69 5.26 -12.84 10.11
N CYS A 70 5.00 -11.54 10.23
CA CYS A 70 5.18 -10.79 11.47
C CYS A 70 4.38 -11.37 12.66
N ARG A 71 3.20 -11.96 12.44
CA ARG A 71 2.34 -12.53 13.50
C ARG A 71 2.84 -13.88 13.98
N PHE A 72 3.22 -14.75 13.06
CA PHE A 72 3.53 -16.15 13.35
C PHE A 72 5.00 -16.39 13.72
N LYS A 73 5.83 -15.34 13.78
CA LYS A 73 7.28 -15.42 13.96
C LYS A 73 7.94 -16.30 12.89
N THR A 74 7.36 -16.35 11.70
CA THR A 74 8.06 -16.92 10.55
C THR A 74 9.23 -15.98 10.19
N GLY A 75 10.25 -16.52 9.53
CA GLY A 75 11.55 -15.86 9.35
C GLY A 75 11.43 -14.40 8.93
N ILE A 76 12.29 -13.55 9.51
CA ILE A 76 12.35 -12.12 9.21
C ILE A 76 12.65 -11.87 7.72
N GLU A 77 13.31 -12.85 7.10
CA GLU A 77 13.58 -12.95 5.67
C GLU A 77 12.30 -12.88 4.84
N LEU A 78 11.23 -13.58 5.24
CA LEU A 78 9.95 -13.53 4.54
C LEU A 78 9.30 -12.15 4.65
N VAL A 79 9.45 -11.46 5.77
CA VAL A 79 8.92 -10.09 5.89
C VAL A 79 9.66 -9.16 4.95
N CYS A 80 10.98 -9.29 4.84
CA CYS A 80 11.80 -8.53 3.90
C CYS A 80 11.36 -8.81 2.46
N ASP A 81 11.38 -10.06 2.04
CA ASP A 81 11.13 -10.46 0.66
C ASP A 81 9.75 -9.96 0.19
N GLU A 82 8.71 -10.16 1.00
CA GLU A 82 7.35 -9.73 0.65
C GLU A 82 7.20 -8.20 0.60
N LEU A 83 7.88 -7.44 1.45
CA LEU A 83 7.88 -5.97 1.35
C LEU A 83 8.56 -5.49 0.06
N ARG A 84 9.63 -6.16 -0.36
CA ARG A 84 10.35 -5.85 -1.60
C ARG A 84 9.55 -6.24 -2.84
N GLU A 85 8.90 -7.41 -2.84
CA GLU A 85 7.98 -7.82 -3.91
C GLU A 85 6.79 -6.86 -4.04
N SER A 86 6.24 -6.41 -2.91
CA SER A 86 5.24 -5.34 -2.93
C SER A 86 5.79 -4.04 -3.54
N ALA A 87 7.02 -3.65 -3.20
CA ALA A 87 7.65 -2.46 -3.77
C ALA A 87 7.84 -2.60 -5.29
N CYS A 88 8.30 -3.75 -5.78
CA CYS A 88 8.43 -4.04 -7.20
C CYS A 88 7.08 -3.93 -7.92
N CYS A 89 6.01 -4.48 -7.35
CA CYS A 89 4.67 -4.37 -7.90
C CYS A 89 4.18 -2.91 -8.00
N LEU A 90 4.42 -2.08 -6.97
CA LEU A 90 4.03 -0.68 -7.01
C LEU A 90 4.89 0.16 -7.97
N ASP A 91 6.19 -0.16 -8.13
CA ASP A 91 7.03 0.48 -9.15
C ASP A 91 6.51 0.18 -10.56
N ASP A 92 6.16 -1.07 -10.80
CA ASP A 92 5.59 -1.49 -12.07
C ASP A 92 4.21 -0.84 -12.32
N ALA A 93 3.38 -0.68 -11.27
CA ALA A 93 2.14 0.11 -11.35
C ALA A 93 2.42 1.57 -11.71
N SER A 94 3.44 2.20 -11.13
CA SER A 94 3.85 3.57 -11.46
C SER A 94 4.23 3.71 -12.93
N ASN A 95 5.02 2.77 -13.45
CA ASN A 95 5.45 2.81 -14.85
C ASN A 95 4.28 2.57 -15.82
N LYS A 96 3.32 1.73 -15.45
CA LYS A 96 2.05 1.57 -16.19
C LYS A 96 1.24 2.86 -16.20
N LEU A 97 1.09 3.54 -15.07
CA LEU A 97 0.36 4.81 -14.98
C LEU A 97 0.97 5.90 -15.88
N LYS A 98 2.30 5.95 -16.01
CA LYS A 98 2.96 6.86 -16.97
C LYS A 98 2.56 6.57 -18.42
N ARG A 99 2.39 5.29 -18.78
CA ARG A 99 1.90 4.89 -20.11
C ARG A 99 0.42 5.19 -20.30
N VAL A 100 -0.39 4.98 -19.26
CA VAL A 100 -1.80 5.41 -19.25
C VAL A 100 -1.90 6.91 -19.54
N ALA A 101 -1.07 7.74 -18.91
CA ALA A 101 -1.05 9.17 -19.19
C ALA A 101 -0.75 9.49 -20.65
N GLN A 102 0.27 8.84 -21.23
CA GLN A 102 0.65 9.03 -22.63
C GLN A 102 -0.45 8.57 -23.60
N GLN A 103 -1.09 7.43 -23.33
CA GLN A 103 -2.20 6.90 -24.11
C GLN A 103 -3.41 7.83 -24.04
N ALA A 104 -3.80 8.24 -22.83
CA ALA A 104 -4.92 9.15 -22.61
C ALA A 104 -4.71 10.50 -23.31
N LEU A 105 -3.48 11.06 -23.31
CA LEU A 105 -3.18 12.27 -24.08
C LEU A 105 -3.31 12.07 -25.59
N ALA A 106 -2.91 10.91 -26.11
CA ALA A 106 -3.05 10.59 -27.54
C ALA A 106 -4.53 10.42 -27.93
N ASP A 107 -5.35 9.97 -27.00
CA ASP A 107 -6.81 9.80 -27.16
C ASP A 107 -7.61 11.06 -26.77
N GLU A 108 -6.94 12.19 -26.51
CA GLU A 108 -7.52 13.47 -26.07
C GLU A 108 -8.28 13.42 -24.73
N ASP A 109 -8.13 12.35 -23.95
CA ASP A 109 -8.63 12.23 -22.57
C ASP A 109 -7.69 12.92 -21.57
N THR A 110 -7.76 14.25 -21.58
CA THR A 110 -6.93 15.11 -20.73
C THR A 110 -7.13 14.89 -19.23
N GLU A 111 -8.31 14.42 -18.80
CA GLU A 111 -8.59 14.21 -17.38
C GLU A 111 -7.99 12.91 -16.88
N LEU A 112 -8.14 11.81 -17.62
CA LEU A 112 -7.47 10.55 -17.30
C LEU A 112 -5.95 10.72 -17.31
N ALA A 113 -5.42 11.46 -18.30
CA ALA A 113 -4.01 11.79 -18.36
C ALA A 113 -3.54 12.50 -17.08
N ARG A 114 -4.23 13.57 -16.70
CA ARG A 114 -3.92 14.36 -15.50
C ARG A 114 -3.95 13.51 -14.23
N VAL A 115 -4.94 12.63 -14.10
CA VAL A 115 -5.07 11.73 -12.94
C VAL A 115 -3.91 10.73 -12.89
N ALA A 116 -3.60 10.09 -14.01
CA ALA A 116 -2.51 9.12 -14.10
C ALA A 116 -1.13 9.75 -13.83
N GLU A 117 -0.89 10.96 -14.36
CA GLU A 117 0.35 11.73 -14.11
C GLU A 117 0.54 12.08 -12.65
N LYS A 118 -0.54 12.38 -11.92
CA LYS A 118 -0.47 12.66 -10.48
C LYS A 118 -0.31 11.39 -9.64
N MET A 119 -0.94 10.29 -10.03
CA MET A 119 -0.82 9.03 -9.31
C MET A 119 0.57 8.40 -9.42
N ALA A 120 1.22 8.49 -10.59
CA ALA A 120 2.45 7.76 -10.85
C ALA A 120 3.62 8.11 -9.89
N PRO A 121 3.90 9.40 -9.57
CA PRO A 121 4.94 9.77 -8.60
C PRO A 121 4.66 9.25 -7.19
N SER A 122 3.43 9.41 -6.68
CA SER A 122 3.07 8.92 -5.35
C SER A 122 3.15 7.39 -5.28
N MET A 123 2.80 6.68 -6.36
CA MET A 123 2.98 5.23 -6.46
C MET A 123 4.47 4.83 -6.40
N LYS A 124 5.35 5.58 -7.09
CA LYS A 124 6.80 5.36 -7.06
C LYS A 124 7.39 5.62 -5.68
N GLU A 125 6.98 6.69 -5.02
CA GLU A 125 7.44 7.00 -3.67
C GLU A 125 6.96 5.95 -2.66
N CYS A 126 5.70 5.49 -2.78
CA CYS A 126 5.20 4.37 -1.98
C CYS A 126 6.05 3.10 -2.14
N SER A 127 6.39 2.75 -3.39
CA SER A 127 7.32 1.66 -3.71
C SER A 127 8.68 1.85 -3.01
N ASN A 128 9.29 3.02 -3.15
CA ASN A 128 10.60 3.30 -2.54
C ASN A 128 10.57 3.15 -1.01
N TYR A 129 9.49 3.59 -0.35
CA TYR A 129 9.35 3.44 1.10
C TYR A 129 9.16 1.99 1.53
N LEU A 130 8.42 1.18 0.78
CA LEU A 130 8.28 -0.25 1.08
C LEU A 130 9.60 -1.01 0.88
N GLU A 131 10.34 -0.71 -0.18
CA GLU A 131 11.69 -1.26 -0.41
C GLU A 131 12.64 -0.86 0.73
N ALA A 132 12.61 0.41 1.15
CA ALA A 132 13.41 0.89 2.27
C ALA A 132 13.04 0.20 3.59
N ALA A 133 11.75 -0.05 3.84
CA ALA A 133 11.31 -0.82 5.01
C ALA A 133 11.85 -2.25 4.97
N GLY A 134 11.72 -2.97 3.85
CA GLY A 134 12.27 -4.32 3.69
C GLY A 134 13.80 -4.36 3.81
N ALA A 135 14.50 -3.44 3.15
CA ALA A 135 15.95 -3.32 3.23
C ALA A 135 16.44 -2.97 4.64
N GLY A 136 15.72 -2.11 5.37
CA GLY A 136 16.04 -1.74 6.75
C GLY A 136 15.94 -2.93 7.70
N ILE A 137 14.91 -3.76 7.55
CA ILE A 137 14.79 -5.02 8.29
C ILE A 137 15.99 -5.93 8.01
N MET A 138 16.35 -6.12 6.74
CA MET A 138 17.49 -6.96 6.33
C MET A 138 18.83 -6.44 6.88
N ARG A 139 19.01 -5.11 6.90
CA ARG A 139 20.21 -4.44 7.44
C ARG A 139 20.19 -4.30 8.96
N ARG A 140 19.12 -4.73 9.63
CA ARG A 140 18.93 -4.61 11.10
C ARG A 140 18.96 -3.16 11.58
N GLU A 141 18.39 -2.27 10.79
CA GLU A 141 18.18 -0.87 11.17
C GLU A 141 17.24 -0.77 12.38
N PRO A 142 17.28 0.35 13.12
CA PRO A 142 16.32 0.60 14.18
C PRO A 142 14.87 0.37 13.71
N ILE A 143 14.08 -0.36 14.51
CA ILE A 143 12.68 -0.67 14.18
C ILE A 143 11.83 0.59 13.96
N THR A 144 12.24 1.71 14.54
CA THR A 144 11.66 3.04 14.35
C THR A 144 11.86 3.57 12.92
N GLU A 145 12.99 3.28 12.27
CA GLU A 145 13.25 3.67 10.87
C GLU A 145 12.41 2.84 9.91
N VAL A 146 12.28 1.53 10.16
CA VAL A 146 11.33 0.66 9.45
C VAL A 146 9.90 1.18 9.62
N GLY A 147 9.54 1.57 10.84
CA GLY A 147 8.25 2.17 11.15
C GLY A 147 7.97 3.48 10.41
N GLU A 148 8.96 4.37 10.32
CA GLU A 148 8.84 5.63 9.58
C GLU A 148 8.62 5.34 8.09
N ASN A 149 9.37 4.41 7.50
CA ASN A 149 9.18 4.03 6.09
C ASN A 149 7.76 3.47 5.83
N LEU A 150 7.24 2.60 6.69
CA LEU A 150 5.84 2.16 6.58
C LEU A 150 4.87 3.33 6.71
N PHE A 151 5.11 4.26 7.65
CA PHE A 151 4.26 5.44 7.81
C PHE A 151 4.23 6.29 6.54
N ARG A 152 5.40 6.58 5.96
CA ARG A 152 5.54 7.35 4.71
C ARG A 152 4.89 6.66 3.52
N SER A 153 5.02 5.33 3.41
CA SER A 153 4.27 4.55 2.43
C SER A 153 2.76 4.81 2.57
N GLY A 154 2.24 4.80 3.80
CA GLY A 154 0.84 5.14 4.07
C GLY A 154 0.45 6.58 3.70
N GLU A 155 1.32 7.59 3.84
CA GLU A 155 1.05 8.95 3.33
C GLU A 155 0.89 8.94 1.80
N LYS A 156 1.74 8.22 1.09
CA LYS A 156 1.67 8.13 -0.38
C LYS A 156 0.46 7.36 -0.86
N MET A 157 0.04 6.31 -0.15
CA MET A 157 -1.22 5.63 -0.41
C MET A 157 -2.42 6.58 -0.30
N GLU A 158 -2.42 7.51 0.65
CA GLU A 158 -3.50 8.49 0.79
C GLU A 158 -3.55 9.48 -0.37
N GLU A 159 -2.39 9.97 -0.85
CA GLU A 159 -2.33 10.78 -2.08
C GLU A 159 -2.93 10.03 -3.28
N ILE A 160 -2.56 8.76 -3.48
CA ILE A 160 -3.11 7.90 -4.55
C ILE A 160 -4.63 7.75 -4.38
N SER A 161 -5.12 7.64 -3.14
CA SER A 161 -6.54 7.46 -2.83
C SER A 161 -7.42 8.63 -3.27
N VAL A 162 -6.85 9.84 -3.28
CA VAL A 162 -7.55 11.07 -3.72
C VAL A 162 -7.69 11.05 -5.24
N GLU A 163 -6.58 10.79 -5.94
CA GLU A 163 -6.56 10.79 -7.41
C GLU A 163 -7.36 9.61 -8.00
N LEU A 164 -7.38 8.44 -7.35
CA LEU A 164 -8.19 7.28 -7.78
C LEU A 164 -9.67 7.62 -7.94
N ARG A 165 -10.22 8.51 -7.10
CA ARG A 165 -11.62 8.96 -7.20
C ARG A 165 -11.86 9.82 -8.43
N GLY A 166 -10.81 10.45 -8.95
CA GLY A 166 -10.83 11.28 -10.14
C GLY A 166 -10.77 10.51 -11.46
N VAL A 167 -10.41 9.22 -11.45
CA VAL A 167 -10.32 8.41 -12.69
C VAL A 167 -11.65 8.38 -13.43
N ALA A 168 -12.75 8.15 -12.71
CA ALA A 168 -14.11 8.24 -13.22
C ALA A 168 -15.06 8.56 -12.05
N PRO A 169 -15.18 9.82 -11.62
CA PRO A 169 -15.87 10.20 -10.38
C PRO A 169 -17.37 9.84 -10.35
N GLN A 170 -17.98 9.65 -11.52
CA GLN A 170 -19.35 9.21 -11.69
C GLN A 170 -19.55 7.70 -11.44
N LEU A 171 -18.47 6.90 -11.49
CA LEU A 171 -18.53 5.46 -11.39
C LEU A 171 -18.25 4.98 -9.96
N LYS A 172 -19.06 4.04 -9.50
CA LYS A 172 -18.96 3.49 -8.14
C LYS A 172 -17.65 2.75 -7.93
N ALA A 173 -17.12 2.08 -8.96
CA ALA A 173 -15.84 1.38 -8.90
C ALA A 173 -14.66 2.32 -8.59
N SER A 174 -14.61 3.50 -9.22
CA SER A 174 -13.64 4.56 -8.93
C SER A 174 -13.70 5.01 -7.48
N MET A 175 -14.91 5.33 -7.00
CA MET A 175 -15.14 5.77 -5.62
C MET A 175 -14.75 4.68 -4.60
N ASN A 176 -15.13 3.43 -4.87
CA ASN A 176 -14.80 2.29 -4.02
C ASN A 176 -13.28 2.04 -4.00
N SER A 177 -12.60 2.15 -5.14
CA SER A 177 -11.15 1.98 -5.22
C SER A 177 -10.44 3.01 -4.36
N GLY A 178 -10.79 4.30 -4.51
CA GLY A 178 -10.24 5.37 -3.68
C GLY A 178 -10.54 5.23 -2.19
N GLN A 179 -11.75 4.78 -1.81
CA GLN A 179 -12.08 4.50 -0.41
C GLN A 179 -11.25 3.36 0.18
N ARG A 180 -11.04 2.27 -0.57
CA ARG A 180 -10.24 1.14 -0.13
C ARG A 180 -8.76 1.51 -0.02
N MET A 181 -8.23 2.30 -0.95
CA MET A 181 -6.87 2.84 -0.85
C MET A 181 -6.71 3.75 0.37
N ALA A 182 -7.69 4.62 0.66
CA ALA A 182 -7.64 5.49 1.84
C ALA A 182 -7.64 4.70 3.16
N PHE A 183 -8.46 3.64 3.24
CA PHE A 183 -8.42 2.74 4.39
C PHE A 183 -7.07 2.02 4.48
N ALA A 184 -6.52 1.55 3.34
CA ALA A 184 -5.21 0.92 3.30
C ALA A 184 -4.10 1.85 3.81
N ALA A 185 -4.14 3.12 3.40
CA ALA A 185 -3.23 4.19 3.84
C ALA A 185 -3.29 4.40 5.36
N GLU A 186 -4.50 4.54 5.92
CA GLU A 186 -4.68 4.71 7.37
C GLU A 186 -4.09 3.52 8.13
N ARG A 187 -4.40 2.29 7.70
CA ARG A 187 -3.89 1.08 8.34
C ARG A 187 -2.36 0.99 8.23
N MET A 188 -1.76 1.37 7.10
CA MET A 188 -0.31 1.37 6.95
C MET A 188 0.37 2.40 7.88
N ARG A 189 -0.21 3.59 8.02
CA ARG A 189 0.27 4.58 9.00
C ARG A 189 0.15 4.09 10.43
N GLU A 190 -0.93 3.40 10.77
CA GLU A 190 -1.06 2.75 12.08
C GLU A 190 0.01 1.69 12.32
N ALA A 191 0.37 0.92 11.28
CA ALA A 191 1.47 -0.05 11.35
C ALA A 191 2.80 0.64 11.63
N GLY A 192 3.16 1.66 10.86
CA GLY A 192 4.38 2.44 11.09
C GLY A 192 4.43 3.07 12.48
N SER A 193 3.33 3.72 12.90
CA SER A 193 3.21 4.33 14.23
C SER A 193 3.39 3.33 15.38
N SER A 194 2.94 2.08 15.17
CA SER A 194 3.05 1.02 16.18
C SER A 194 4.50 0.56 16.38
N LEU A 195 5.39 0.81 15.42
CA LEU A 195 6.82 0.49 15.49
C LEU A 195 7.66 1.67 15.99
N THR A 196 7.22 2.91 15.76
CA THR A 196 7.93 4.12 16.23
C THR A 196 7.69 4.44 17.70
N GLY A 197 6.77 3.74 18.36
CA GLY A 197 6.39 4.02 19.75
C GLY A 197 5.52 5.27 19.91
N LEU A 198 5.04 5.84 18.80
CA LEU A 198 4.03 6.90 18.81
C LEU A 198 2.72 6.30 19.36
N LYS A 199 2.46 6.55 20.66
CA LYS A 199 1.18 6.21 21.28
C LYS A 199 0.07 6.85 20.45
N LYS A 200 -0.86 6.01 19.95
CA LYS A 200 -2.13 6.44 19.35
C LYS A 200 -2.71 7.60 20.18
N LYS A 201 -2.82 8.79 19.58
CA LYS A 201 -3.90 9.69 20.00
C LYS A 201 -5.16 8.87 19.74
N LYS A 202 -5.93 8.53 20.78
CA LYS A 202 -7.21 7.83 20.65
C LYS A 202 -7.97 8.52 19.51
N SER A 203 -8.26 7.79 18.44
CA SER A 203 -9.16 8.29 17.41
C SER A 203 -10.47 8.65 18.10
N SER A 204 -10.73 9.95 18.23
CA SER A 204 -12.06 10.46 18.47
C SER A 204 -12.81 10.25 17.17
N ASN A 205 -13.48 9.10 17.05
CA ASN A 205 -14.62 8.79 16.19
C ASN A 205 -14.49 7.37 15.65
N GLY A 206 -15.07 6.44 16.41
CA GLY A 206 -15.56 5.19 15.85
C GLY A 206 -16.72 5.50 14.92
N THR A 207 -16.43 5.82 13.66
CA THR A 207 -17.43 5.76 12.60
C THR A 207 -17.40 4.36 12.04
N SER A 208 -18.46 3.60 12.34
CA SER A 208 -18.72 2.29 11.80
C SER A 208 -18.89 2.38 10.28
N TRP A 209 -17.90 1.91 9.51
CA TRP A 209 -17.94 1.87 8.04
C TRP A 209 -18.61 0.61 7.48
N LEU A 210 -19.47 -0.05 8.26
CA LEU A 210 -20.23 -1.23 7.85
C LEU A 210 -21.74 -1.06 8.03
N LYS A 211 -22.30 0.02 7.48
CA LYS A 211 -23.75 0.05 7.21
C LYS A 211 -24.01 0.38 5.74
N GLY A 212 -24.51 -0.62 5.02
CA GLY A 212 -24.98 -0.49 3.63
C GLY A 212 -24.75 -1.74 2.79
N ILE A 213 -25.23 -2.90 3.26
CA ILE A 213 -25.82 -3.91 2.37
C ILE A 213 -27.29 -3.50 2.24
#